data_AF-A0A2T0T9P8-F1
#
_entry.id   AF-A0A2T0T9P8-F1
#
_cell.length_a   1.000
_cell.length_b   1.000
_cell.length_c   1.000
_cell.angle_alpha   90.00
_cell.angle_beta   90.00
_cell.angle_gamma   90.00
#
_symmetry.space_group_name_H-M   'P 1'
#
loop_
_entity.id
_entity.type
_entity.pdbx_description
1 polymer ?
#
loop_
_entity_poly.entity_id
_entity_poly.type
_entity_poly.pdbx_seq_one_letter_code
_entity_poly.pdbx_strand_id
1 'polypeptide(L)'
;MRRNGLTPDQTGIAAYSVAHDIAASHLRRGLTVIADAVNPVPEARAGWRDLAVECAAEHVVIEVTCPDPDIHRRRVEERVSDLPGWTYPTWEQIQQRDYRPRTDDRLVVDTTHPVDACHDEIARYVGR
;
A
#
# COMPACT_ATOMS: atom_id res chain seq x y z
N MET A 1 -11.48 -9.16 18.35
CA MET A 1 -11.90 -9.97 17.17
C MET A 1 -12.22 -9.00 16.04
N ARG A 2 -11.71 -9.22 14.82
CA ARG A 2 -12.08 -8.39 13.65
C ARG A 2 -13.56 -8.65 13.32
N ARG A 3 -14.27 -7.66 12.76
CA ARG A 3 -15.73 -7.72 12.51
C ARG A 3 -16.17 -8.91 11.64
N ASN A 4 -15.26 -9.50 10.89
CA ASN A 4 -15.49 -10.55 9.90
C ASN A 4 -15.18 -11.98 10.40
N GLY A 5 -14.81 -12.15 11.68
CA GLY A 5 -14.48 -13.46 12.24
C GLY A 5 -13.19 -14.09 11.72
N LEU A 6 -12.40 -13.36 10.94
CA LEU A 6 -11.10 -13.82 10.43
C LEU A 6 -10.00 -13.71 11.48
N THR A 7 -9.05 -14.63 11.44
CA THR A 7 -7.82 -14.54 12.22
C THR A 7 -6.88 -13.47 11.66
N PRO A 8 -5.87 -12.99 12.42
CA PRO A 8 -4.86 -12.07 11.90
C PRO A 8 -4.19 -12.57 10.62
N ASP A 9 -3.84 -13.86 10.55
CA ASP A 9 -3.16 -14.46 9.39
C ASP A 9 -4.06 -14.52 8.15
N GLN A 10 -5.35 -14.75 8.33
CA GLN A 10 -6.34 -14.76 7.25
C GLN A 10 -6.67 -13.35 6.76
N THR A 11 -6.59 -12.35 7.64
CA THR A 11 -7.05 -10.99 7.36
C THR A 11 -6.27 -10.38 6.20
N GLY A 12 -4.95 -10.59 6.12
CA GLY A 12 -4.12 -10.07 5.04
C GLY A 12 -4.56 -10.61 3.68
N ILE A 13 -4.62 -11.94 3.54
CA ILE A 13 -4.99 -12.61 2.29
C ILE A 13 -6.40 -12.22 1.85
N ALA A 14 -7.36 -12.25 2.78
CA ALA A 14 -8.74 -11.89 2.49
C ALA A 14 -8.89 -10.42 2.06
N ALA A 15 -8.14 -9.50 2.69
CA ALA A 15 -8.16 -8.09 2.33
C ALA A 15 -7.64 -7.86 0.90
N TYR A 16 -6.53 -8.50 0.51
CA TYR A 16 -6.03 -8.39 -0.88
C TYR A 16 -6.98 -9.03 -1.88
N SER A 17 -7.55 -10.20 -1.57
CA SER A 17 -8.52 -10.86 -2.46
C SER A 17 -9.72 -9.96 -2.75
N VAL A 18 -10.34 -9.40 -1.70
CA VAL A 18 -11.50 -8.50 -1.86
C VAL A 18 -11.10 -7.21 -2.59
N ALA A 19 -9.91 -6.65 -2.29
CA ALA A 19 -9.43 -5.46 -2.97
C ALA A 19 -9.21 -5.71 -4.47
N HIS A 20 -8.66 -6.87 -4.86
CA HIS A 20 -8.51 -7.26 -6.26
C HIS A 20 -9.86 -7.42 -6.95
N ASP A 21 -10.85 -8.07 -6.33
CA ASP A 21 -12.18 -8.26 -6.92
C ASP A 21 -12.88 -6.91 -7.19
N ILE A 22 -12.78 -5.98 -6.23
CA ILE A 22 -13.31 -4.62 -6.38
C ILE A 22 -12.56 -3.89 -7.49
N ALA A 23 -11.23 -3.93 -7.50
CA ALA A 23 -10.41 -3.28 -8.51
C ALA A 23 -10.72 -3.83 -9.91
N ALA A 24 -10.84 -5.14 -10.07
CA ALA A 24 -11.19 -5.79 -11.33
C ALA A 24 -12.53 -5.30 -11.88
N SER A 25 -13.53 -5.14 -11.01
CA SER A 25 -14.84 -4.60 -11.40
C SER A 25 -14.73 -3.18 -11.97
N HIS A 26 -13.90 -2.33 -11.36
CA HIS A 26 -13.68 -0.95 -11.80
C HIS A 26 -12.88 -0.89 -13.10
N LEU A 27 -11.78 -1.64 -13.19
CA LEU A 27 -10.91 -1.68 -14.38
C LEU A 27 -11.67 -2.17 -15.61
N ARG A 28 -12.48 -3.24 -15.49
CA ARG A 28 -13.32 -3.75 -16.60
C ARG A 28 -14.37 -2.75 -17.09
N ARG A 29 -14.67 -1.71 -16.31
CA ARG A 29 -15.57 -0.60 -16.68
C ARG A 29 -14.82 0.61 -17.26
N GLY A 30 -13.50 0.50 -17.46
CA GLY A 30 -12.64 1.57 -17.95
C GLY A 30 -12.33 2.64 -16.90
N LEU A 31 -12.52 2.34 -15.61
CA LEU A 31 -12.19 3.26 -14.52
C LEU A 31 -10.75 3.04 -14.05
N THR A 32 -10.08 4.13 -13.65
CA THR A 32 -8.77 4.08 -12.98
C THR A 32 -8.93 3.64 -11.53
N VAL A 33 -8.00 2.81 -11.05
CA VAL A 33 -7.92 2.37 -9.65
C VAL A 33 -6.60 2.83 -9.04
N ILE A 34 -6.65 3.41 -7.85
CA ILE A 34 -5.49 3.65 -7.00
C ILE A 34 -5.56 2.68 -5.82
N ALA A 35 -4.62 1.75 -5.74
CA ALA A 35 -4.53 0.78 -4.66
C ALA A 35 -3.44 1.21 -3.66
N ASP A 36 -3.86 1.79 -2.53
CA ASP A 36 -2.96 2.07 -1.39
C ASP A 36 -2.89 0.87 -0.45
N ALA A 37 -1.76 0.16 -0.50
CA ALA A 37 -1.53 -1.02 0.32
C ALA A 37 -0.02 -1.19 0.61
N VAL A 38 0.28 -1.78 1.77
CA VAL A 38 1.67 -2.00 2.24
C VAL A 38 2.49 -2.86 1.26
N ASN A 39 1.84 -3.80 0.56
CA ASN A 39 2.45 -4.67 -0.46
C ASN A 39 3.84 -5.23 -0.04
N PRO A 40 3.93 -5.88 1.14
CA PRO A 40 5.22 -6.09 1.82
C PRO A 40 6.12 -7.13 1.15
N VAL A 41 5.54 -8.08 0.42
CA VAL A 41 6.25 -9.22 -0.18
C VAL A 41 5.92 -9.36 -1.67
N PRO A 42 6.80 -9.99 -2.49
CA PRO A 42 6.58 -10.16 -3.92
C PRO A 42 5.24 -10.80 -4.30
N GLU A 43 4.75 -11.72 -3.48
CA GLU A 43 3.51 -12.46 -3.68
C GLU A 43 2.29 -11.52 -3.58
N ALA A 44 2.29 -10.59 -2.61
CA ALA A 44 1.26 -9.57 -2.49
C ALA A 44 1.30 -8.57 -3.67
N ARG A 45 2.50 -8.29 -4.19
CA ARG A 45 2.71 -7.40 -5.34
C ARG A 45 2.30 -8.04 -6.67
N ALA A 46 2.48 -9.35 -6.80
CA ALA A 46 2.16 -10.09 -8.01
C ALA A 46 0.67 -10.02 -8.35
N GLY A 47 -0.21 -10.12 -7.35
CA GLY A 47 -1.66 -10.04 -7.56
C GLY A 47 -2.11 -8.76 -8.28
N TRP A 48 -1.53 -7.61 -7.96
CA TRP A 48 -1.82 -6.35 -8.65
C TRP A 48 -1.34 -6.34 -10.10
N ARG A 49 -0.13 -6.87 -10.34
CA ARG A 49 0.45 -6.98 -11.68
C ARG A 49 -0.38 -7.91 -12.57
N ASP A 50 -0.75 -9.06 -12.04
CA ASP A 50 -1.51 -10.08 -12.76
C ASP A 50 -2.92 -9.56 -13.07
N LEU A 51 -3.54 -8.84 -12.12
CA LEU A 51 -4.84 -8.19 -12.34
C LEU A 51 -4.80 -7.13 -13.44
N ALA A 52 -3.74 -6.31 -13.49
CA ALA A 52 -3.58 -5.32 -14.54
C ALA A 52 -3.45 -5.98 -15.92
N VAL A 53 -2.69 -7.08 -16.02
CA VAL A 53 -2.58 -7.88 -17.26
C VAL A 53 -3.94 -8.45 -17.65
N GLU A 54 -4.68 -9.05 -16.71
CA GLU A 54 -6.01 -9.63 -16.96
C GLU A 54 -7.00 -8.59 -17.49
N CYS A 55 -6.97 -7.38 -16.93
CA CYS A 55 -7.86 -6.29 -17.32
C CYS A 55 -7.34 -5.46 -18.50
N ALA A 56 -6.20 -5.84 -19.10
CA ALA A 56 -5.50 -5.05 -20.11
C ALA A 56 -5.31 -3.57 -19.71
N ALA A 57 -5.01 -3.35 -18.42
CA ALA A 57 -4.80 -2.04 -17.83
C ALA A 57 -3.30 -1.73 -17.70
N GLU A 58 -2.97 -0.44 -17.77
CA GLU A 58 -1.63 0.02 -17.42
C GLU A 58 -1.38 -0.16 -15.92
N HIS A 59 -0.17 -0.61 -15.56
CA HIS A 59 0.24 -0.83 -14.18
C HIS A 59 1.40 0.08 -13.80
N VAL A 60 1.09 1.10 -12.99
CA VAL A 60 2.06 2.09 -12.51
C VAL A 60 2.34 1.82 -11.02
N VAL A 61 3.62 1.76 -10.65
CA VAL A 61 4.04 1.49 -9.27
C VAL A 61 4.67 2.74 -8.66
N ILE A 62 4.16 3.12 -7.49
CA ILE A 62 4.72 4.17 -6.63
C ILE A 62 5.03 3.54 -5.28
N GLU A 63 6.31 3.52 -4.90
CA GLU A 63 6.77 3.09 -3.59
C GLU A 63 6.95 4.32 -2.70
N VAL A 64 6.13 4.43 -1.66
CA VAL A 64 6.18 5.53 -0.70
C VAL A 64 7.03 5.09 0.50
N THR A 65 8.08 5.86 0.80
CA THR A 65 9.07 5.52 1.84
C THR A 65 9.22 6.64 2.85
N CYS A 66 9.68 6.29 4.06
CA CYS A 66 10.21 7.24 5.04
C CYS A 66 11.61 6.75 5.41
N PRO A 67 12.65 7.20 4.69
CA PRO A 67 14.01 6.66 4.85
C PRO A 67 14.64 7.03 6.20
N ASP A 68 14.17 8.12 6.83
CA ASP A 68 14.56 8.49 8.20
C ASP A 68 13.77 7.65 9.22
N PRO A 69 14.44 6.74 9.98
CA PRO A 69 13.78 5.87 10.94
C PRO A 69 13.28 6.61 12.19
N ASP A 70 13.88 7.75 12.55
CA ASP A 70 13.45 8.54 13.72
C ASP A 70 12.15 9.29 13.38
N ILE A 71 12.05 9.84 12.16
CA ILE A 71 10.81 10.42 11.66
C ILE A 71 9.72 9.35 11.55
N HIS A 72 10.05 8.16 11.01
CA HIS A 72 9.08 7.07 10.87
C HIS A 72 8.57 6.62 12.24
N ARG A 73 9.48 6.38 13.19
CA ARG A 73 9.14 6.01 14.57
C ARG A 73 8.25 7.05 15.23
N ARG A 74 8.62 8.33 15.17
CA ARG A 74 7.82 9.43 15.71
C ARG A 74 6.41 9.44 15.13
N ARG A 75 6.27 9.33 13.80
CA ARG A 75 4.97 9.30 13.11
C ARG A 75 4.11 8.11 13.56
N VAL A 76 4.71 6.96 13.83
CA VAL A 76 4.00 5.76 14.33
C VAL A 76 3.53 5.97 15.76
N GLU A 77 4.42 6.42 16.64
CA GLU A 77 4.13 6.58 18.08
C GLU A 77 3.13 7.73 18.35
N GLU A 78 3.15 8.79 17.53
CA GLU A 78 2.23 9.92 17.62
C GLU A 78 0.88 9.67 16.92
N ARG A 79 0.75 8.60 16.12
CA ARG A 79 -0.47 8.34 15.35
C ARG A 79 -1.63 7.98 16.28
N VAL A 80 -2.59 8.89 16.36
CA VAL A 80 -3.85 8.65 17.07
C VAL A 80 -4.77 7.78 16.21
N SER A 81 -5.37 6.75 16.83
CA SER A 81 -6.38 5.93 16.17
C SER A 81 -7.63 6.74 15.86
N ASP A 82 -7.94 6.87 14.58
CA ASP A 82 -9.14 7.47 14.01
C ASP A 82 -10.25 6.44 13.76
N LEU A 83 -9.97 5.15 14.01
CA LEU A 83 -10.88 4.04 13.78
C LEU A 83 -11.37 3.46 15.12
N PRO A 84 -12.68 3.52 15.43
CA PRO A 84 -13.23 3.00 16.68
C PRO A 84 -12.88 1.52 16.90
N GLY A 85 -12.26 1.20 18.04
CA GLY A 85 -11.88 -0.16 18.41
C GLY A 85 -10.66 -0.71 17.65
N TRP A 86 -9.92 0.15 16.94
CA TRP A 86 -8.67 -0.21 16.28
C TRP A 86 -7.46 0.32 17.06
N THR A 87 -6.43 -0.50 17.15
CA THR A 87 -5.11 -0.11 17.67
C THR A 87 -4.10 -0.22 16.54
N TYR A 88 -3.39 0.86 16.25
CA TYR A 88 -2.27 0.85 15.32
C TYR A 88 -1.08 0.04 15.88
N PRO A 89 -0.25 -0.57 15.02
CA PRO A 89 0.90 -1.34 15.49
C PRO A 89 1.91 -0.44 16.22
N THR A 90 2.61 -1.01 17.19
CA THR A 90 3.74 -0.34 17.85
C THR A 90 4.95 -0.26 16.92
N TRP A 91 5.92 0.60 17.24
CA TRP A 91 7.18 0.67 16.51
C TRP A 91 7.88 -0.70 16.45
N GLU A 92 7.96 -1.41 17.58
CA GLU A 92 8.54 -2.75 17.65
C GLU A 92 7.83 -3.75 16.71
N GLN A 93 6.50 -3.73 16.68
CA GLN A 93 5.71 -4.58 15.78
C GLN A 93 5.93 -4.24 14.30
N ILE A 94 6.20 -2.98 13.97
CA ILE A 94 6.53 -2.56 12.60
C ILE A 94 7.90 -3.10 12.21
N GLN A 95 8.91 -3.00 13.09
CA GLN A 95 10.26 -3.50 12.82
C GLN A 95 10.30 -5.02 12.63
N GLN A 96 9.36 -5.75 13.22
CA GLN A 96 9.23 -7.21 13.07
C GLN A 96 8.50 -7.64 11.80
N ARG A 97 7.95 -6.72 11.00
CA ARG A 97 7.24 -7.10 9.76
C ARG A 97 8.22 -7.56 8.68
N ASP A 98 7.87 -8.66 8.01
CA ASP A 98 8.56 -9.10 6.79
C ASP A 98 8.23 -8.13 5.65
N TYR A 99 9.07 -7.12 5.47
CA TYR A 99 9.07 -6.26 4.29
C TYR A 99 10.28 -6.59 3.43
N ARG A 100 10.03 -7.09 2.22
CA ARG A 100 11.08 -7.43 1.26
C ARG A 100 11.26 -6.28 0.27
N PRO A 101 12.48 -5.75 0.09
CA PRO A 101 12.75 -4.66 -0.84
C PRO A 101 12.20 -4.90 -2.25
N ARG A 102 11.72 -3.83 -2.89
CA ARG A 102 11.28 -3.87 -4.29
C ARG A 102 12.46 -3.79 -5.23
N THR A 103 12.38 -4.55 -6.33
CA THR A 103 13.40 -4.60 -7.39
C THR A 103 12.81 -4.31 -8.78
N ASP A 104 11.50 -4.12 -8.86
CA ASP A 104 10.76 -3.79 -10.07
C ASP A 104 10.75 -2.28 -10.35
N ASP A 105 10.46 -1.92 -11.61
CA ASP A 105 10.38 -0.53 -12.06
C ASP A 105 9.25 0.23 -11.35
N ARG A 106 9.57 1.43 -10.88
CA ARG A 106 8.70 2.24 -10.01
C ARG A 106 9.26 3.63 -9.77
N LEU A 107 8.39 4.55 -9.38
CA LEU A 107 8.78 5.76 -8.68
C LEU A 107 8.97 5.48 -7.18
N VAL A 108 10.06 5.95 -6.59
CA VAL A 108 10.25 5.94 -5.13
C VAL A 108 10.07 7.35 -4.60
N VAL A 109 9.13 7.55 -3.68
CA VAL A 109 8.80 8.86 -3.11
C VAL A 109 9.23 8.91 -1.66
N ASP A 110 10.02 9.91 -1.30
CA ASP A 110 10.46 10.18 0.06
C ASP A 110 9.48 11.10 0.78
N THR A 111 8.78 10.55 1.77
CA THR A 111 7.77 11.29 2.56
C THR A 111 8.35 12.13 3.69
N THR A 112 9.66 12.25 3.82
CA THR A 112 10.28 13.28 4.67
C THR A 112 10.12 14.66 4.03
N HIS A 113 9.93 14.72 2.72
CA HIS A 113 9.59 15.95 1.99
C HIS A 113 8.14 16.41 2.26
N PRO A 114 7.84 17.70 2.04
CA PRO A 114 6.48 18.23 2.12
C PRO A 114 5.52 17.51 1.16
N VAL A 115 4.24 17.44 1.54
CA VAL A 115 3.20 16.74 0.77
C VAL A 115 3.07 17.26 -0.67
N ASP A 116 3.16 18.58 -0.87
CA ASP A 116 3.04 19.19 -2.20
C ASP A 116 4.19 18.76 -3.12
N ALA A 117 5.40 18.61 -2.58
CA ALA A 117 6.54 18.13 -3.34
C ALA A 117 6.37 16.66 -3.76
N CYS A 118 5.90 15.81 -2.83
CA CYS A 118 5.58 14.42 -3.12
C CYS A 118 4.47 14.31 -4.18
N HIS A 119 3.44 15.14 -4.06
CA HIS A 119 2.33 15.21 -5.01
C HIS A 119 2.84 15.58 -6.41
N ASP A 120 3.62 16.65 -6.54
CA ASP A 120 4.11 17.12 -7.84
C ASP A 120 5.03 16.09 -8.52
N GLU A 121 5.80 15.35 -7.74
CA GLU A 121 6.61 14.24 -8.23
C GLU A 121 5.74 13.10 -8.79
N ILE A 122 4.74 12.66 -8.02
CA ILE A 122 3.79 11.61 -8.42
C ILE A 122 3.00 12.03 -9.66
N ALA A 123 2.45 13.25 -9.67
CA ALA A 123 1.64 13.76 -10.78
C ALA A 123 2.46 13.81 -12.08
N ARG A 124 3.73 14.23 -12.01
CA ARG A 124 4.64 14.22 -13.16
C ARG A 124 5.00 12.81 -13.63
N TYR A 125 5.03 11.83 -12.74
CA TYR A 125 5.34 10.44 -13.10
C TYR A 125 4.15 9.76 -13.78
N VAL A 126 2.94 9.96 -13.26
CA VAL A 126 1.70 9.37 -13.81
C VAL A 126 1.26 10.05 -15.10
N GLY A 127 1.58 11.33 -15.31
CA GLY A 127 1.25 12.07 -16.53
C GLY A 127 2.23 11.91 -17.71
N ARG A 128 3.16 10.95 -17.66
CA ARG A 128 4.11 10.64 -18.76
C ARG A 128 3.43 9.78 -19.81
#